data_AF-A0A7M1PX06-F1
#
_entry.id   AF-A0A7M1PX06-F1
#
_cell.length_a   1.000
_cell.length_b   1.000
_cell.length_c   1.000
_cell.angle_alpha   90.00
_cell.angle_beta   90.00
_cell.angle_gamma   90.00
#
_symmetry.space_group_name_H-M   'P 1'
#
loop_
_entity.id
_entity.type
_entity.pdbx_description
1 polymer ?
#
loop_
_entity_poly.entity_id
_entity_poly.type
_entity_poly.pdbx_seq_one_letter_code
_entity_poly.pdbx_strand_id
1 'polypeptide(L)'
;MMQKHFSLNSKQMLINNNCMHKTLCSILRSKKIEYQKLKYALIPNKKKKEVMLVFDSSKIENAWYSYPIFSEIIKVLDNQSVNSFLCGDYIDIINNQ
;
A
#
# COMPACT_ATOMS: atom_id res chain seq x y z
N MET A 1 2.71 6.56 16.24
CA MET A 1 1.63 7.27 15.53
C MET A 1 0.26 6.66 15.83
N MET A 2 -0.03 5.40 15.45
CA MET A 2 -1.33 4.74 15.74
C MET A 2 -1.67 4.57 17.23
N GLN A 3 -0.75 4.03 18.05
CA GLN A 3 -1.01 3.81 19.49
C GLN A 3 -1.34 5.11 20.22
N LYS A 4 -0.62 6.19 19.88
CA LYS A 4 -0.82 7.53 20.45
C LYS A 4 -2.11 8.18 19.98
N HIS A 5 -2.51 7.95 18.72
CA HIS A 5 -3.72 8.52 18.15
C HIS A 5 -5.00 7.86 18.70
N PHE A 6 -4.97 6.55 18.94
CA PHE A 6 -6.12 5.80 19.45
C PHE A 6 -6.03 5.46 20.95
N SER A 7 -5.04 6.01 21.66
CA SER A 7 -4.80 5.75 23.09
C SER A 7 -4.73 4.25 23.44
N LEU A 8 -4.19 3.43 22.54
CA LEU A 8 -4.11 1.97 22.71
C LEU A 8 -2.81 1.57 23.42
N ASN A 9 -2.92 0.64 24.36
CA ASN A 9 -1.73 0.01 24.95
C ASN A 9 -1.16 -1.11 24.05
N SER A 10 0.07 -1.53 24.30
CA SER A 10 0.78 -2.54 23.49
C SER A 10 0.02 -3.87 23.36
N LYS A 11 -0.69 -4.28 24.42
CA LYS A 11 -1.46 -5.53 24.44
C LYS A 11 -2.69 -5.42 23.53
N GLN A 12 -3.42 -4.31 23.61
CA GLN A 12 -4.57 -4.03 22.74
C GLN A 12 -4.14 -3.94 21.28
N MET A 13 -3.01 -3.28 20.99
CA MET A 13 -2.45 -3.20 19.65
C MET A 13 -2.13 -4.58 19.08
N LEU A 14 -1.49 -5.45 19.86
CA LEU A 14 -1.15 -6.80 19.44
C LEU A 14 -2.40 -7.64 19.15
N ILE A 15 -3.43 -7.54 19.99
CA ILE A 15 -4.71 -8.23 19.80
C ILE A 15 -5.36 -7.76 18.50
N ASN A 16 -5.46 -6.45 18.28
CA ASN A 16 -6.06 -5.88 17.07
C ASN A 16 -5.30 -6.33 15.81
N ASN A 17 -3.97 -6.24 15.82
CA ASN A 17 -3.14 -6.69 14.71
C ASN A 17 -3.40 -8.17 14.38
N ASN A 18 -3.47 -9.04 15.39
CA ASN A 18 -3.73 -10.46 15.19
C ASN A 18 -5.15 -10.73 14.65
N CYS A 19 -6.16 -10.03 15.16
CA CYS A 19 -7.53 -10.14 14.66
C CYS A 19 -7.63 -9.69 13.21
N MET A 20 -7.10 -8.51 12.89
CA MET A 20 -7.07 -7.98 11.52
C MET A 20 -6.30 -8.90 10.57
N HIS A 21 -5.18 -9.46 11.03
CA HIS A 21 -4.39 -10.41 10.25
C HIS A 21 -5.20 -11.68 9.92
N LYS A 22 -5.94 -12.24 10.89
CA LYS A 22 -6.83 -13.40 10.65
C LYS A 22 -7.92 -13.08 9.64
N THR A 23 -8.58 -11.92 9.78
CA THR A 23 -9.61 -11.45 8.83
C THR A 23 -9.05 -11.31 7.43
N LEU A 24 -7.88 -10.68 7.28
CA LEU A 24 -7.20 -10.54 6.00
C LEU A 24 -6.88 -11.91 5.37
N CYS A 25 -6.31 -12.83 6.14
CA CYS A 25 -6.02 -14.18 5.67
C CYS A 25 -7.28 -14.93 5.20
N SER A 26 -8.41 -14.74 5.89
CA SER A 26 -9.70 -15.32 5.48
C SER A 26 -10.18 -14.76 4.14
N ILE A 27 -10.13 -13.43 3.96
CA ILE A 27 -10.52 -12.75 2.72
C ILE A 27 -9.62 -13.16 1.55
N LEU A 28 -8.31 -13.26 1.77
CA LEU A 28 -7.37 -13.70 0.73
C LEU A 28 -7.64 -15.15 0.33
N ARG A 29 -7.88 -16.03 1.31
CA ARG A 29 -8.18 -17.44 1.05
C ARG A 29 -9.47 -17.62 0.26
N SER A 30 -10.51 -16.84 0.53
CA SER A 30 -11.76 -16.88 -0.26
C SER A 30 -11.54 -16.49 -1.73
N LYS A 31 -10.49 -15.69 -2.00
CA LYS A 31 -10.04 -15.32 -3.35
C LYS A 31 -8.95 -16.24 -3.91
N LYS A 32 -8.64 -17.37 -3.26
CA LYS A 32 -7.56 -18.30 -3.61
C LYS A 32 -6.16 -17.67 -3.61
N ILE A 33 -5.95 -16.63 -2.79
CA ILE A 33 -4.67 -15.96 -2.62
C ILE A 33 -4.04 -16.42 -1.29
N GLU A 34 -2.81 -16.90 -1.34
CA GLU A 34 -2.06 -17.30 -0.14
C GLU A 34 -1.26 -16.12 0.43
N TYR A 35 -1.57 -15.69 1.65
CA TYR A 35 -0.85 -14.60 2.31
C TYR A 35 0.67 -14.84 2.37
N GLN A 36 1.11 -16.09 2.55
CA GLN A 36 2.53 -16.44 2.61
C GLN A 36 3.28 -16.08 1.31
N LYS A 37 2.61 -16.17 0.16
CA LYS A 37 3.18 -15.78 -1.14
C LYS A 37 3.30 -14.25 -1.27
N LEU A 38 2.44 -13.49 -0.58
CA LEU A 38 2.51 -12.02 -0.52
C LEU A 38 3.58 -11.49 0.43
N LYS A 39 4.02 -12.30 1.40
CA LYS A 39 4.97 -11.90 2.45
C LYS A 39 6.23 -11.24 1.88
N TYR A 40 6.72 -11.72 0.73
CA TYR A 40 7.89 -11.14 0.07
C TYR A 40 7.67 -9.71 -0.41
N ALA A 41 6.46 -9.33 -0.81
CA ALA A 41 6.14 -7.97 -1.22
C ALA A 41 5.78 -7.06 -0.03
N LEU A 42 5.22 -7.62 1.04
CA LEU A 42 4.76 -6.86 2.20
C LEU A 42 5.86 -6.54 3.22
N ILE A 43 6.97 -7.28 3.20
CA ILE A 43 8.10 -7.03 4.12
C ILE A 43 9.11 -6.12 3.42
N PRO A 44 9.44 -4.95 4.01
CA PRO A 44 10.49 -4.08 3.50
C PRO A 44 11.81 -4.84 3.36
N ASN A 45 12.45 -4.73 2.20
CA ASN A 45 13.72 -5.39 1.94
C ASN A 45 14.68 -4.39 1.29
N LYS A 46 15.72 -3.99 2.04
CA LYS A 46 16.71 -3.00 1.62
C LYS A 46 17.49 -3.36 0.34
N LYS A 47 17.44 -4.61 -0.12
CA LYS A 47 18.09 -5.07 -1.35
C LYS A 47 17.17 -5.03 -2.57
N LYS A 48 15.86 -4.76 -2.39
CA LYS A 48 14.93 -4.64 -3.51
C LYS A 48 15.14 -3.31 -4.22
N LYS A 49 15.06 -3.35 -5.55
CA LYS A 49 14.96 -2.13 -6.36
C LYS A 49 13.55 -1.58 -6.16
N GLU A 50 13.46 -0.35 -5.68
CA GLU A 50 12.21 0.38 -5.54
C GLU A 50 12.14 1.46 -6.61
N VAL A 51 10.94 1.77 -7.08
CA VAL A 51 10.68 2.82 -8.07
C VAL A 51 9.66 3.78 -7.46
N MET A 52 9.97 5.07 -7.53
CA MET A 52 9.05 6.15 -7.15
C MET A 52 8.48 6.78 -8.42
N LEU A 53 7.17 6.77 -8.55
CA LEU A 53 6.45 7.41 -9.66
C LEU A 53 5.70 8.62 -9.10
N VAL A 54 6.01 9.80 -9.62
CA VAL A 54 5.38 11.06 -9.23
C VAL A 54 4.58 11.58 -10.41
N PHE A 55 3.31 11.86 -10.18
CA PHE A 55 2.37 12.36 -11.19
C PHE A 55 1.86 13.74 -10.77
N ASP A 56 1.84 14.68 -11.71
CA ASP A 56 1.24 15.99 -11.49
C ASP A 56 -0.28 15.86 -11.57
N SER A 57 -0.95 15.89 -10.41
CA SER A 57 -2.41 15.77 -10.32
C SER A 57 -3.14 16.93 -10.99
N SER A 58 -2.50 18.10 -11.16
CA SER A 58 -3.10 19.24 -11.87
C SER A 58 -3.30 18.98 -13.37
N LYS A 59 -2.64 17.96 -13.92
CA LYS A 59 -2.75 17.55 -15.32
C LYS A 59 -3.79 16.46 -15.56
N ILE A 60 -4.51 16.04 -14.53
CA ILE A 60 -5.46 14.93 -14.60
C ILE A 60 -6.86 15.48 -14.37
N GLU A 61 -7.69 15.41 -15.41
CA GLU A 61 -9.09 15.86 -15.40
C GLU A 61 -10.03 14.87 -14.67
N ASN A 62 -9.56 14.30 -13.56
CA ASN A 62 -10.33 13.38 -12.73
C ASN A 62 -10.02 13.62 -11.27
N ALA A 63 -11.06 13.94 -10.47
CA ALA A 63 -10.93 14.12 -9.03
C ALA A 63 -10.40 12.87 -8.32
N TRP A 64 -10.60 11.69 -8.91
CA TRP A 64 -10.01 10.41 -8.50
C TRP A 64 -8.82 10.07 -9.42
N TYR A 65 -7.86 10.98 -9.54
CA TYR A 65 -6.69 10.85 -10.43
C TYR A 65 -5.88 9.57 -10.21
N SER A 66 -5.95 8.96 -9.03
CA SER A 66 -5.31 7.68 -8.75
C SER A 66 -5.84 6.54 -9.63
N TYR A 67 -7.13 6.49 -9.93
CA TYR A 67 -7.72 5.43 -10.74
C TYR A 67 -7.12 5.35 -12.16
N PRO A 68 -7.12 6.42 -12.98
CA PRO A 68 -6.53 6.37 -14.32
C PRO A 68 -5.03 6.08 -14.27
N ILE A 69 -4.29 6.62 -13.28
CA ILE A 69 -2.87 6.33 -13.07
C ILE A 69 -2.66 4.83 -12.84
N PHE A 70 -3.34 4.24 -11.86
CA PHE A 70 -3.16 2.82 -11.52
C PHE A 70 -3.63 1.89 -12.64
N SER A 71 -4.66 2.29 -13.40
CA SER A 71 -5.09 1.52 -14.57
C SER A 71 -3.95 1.34 -15.59
N GLU A 72 -3.19 2.40 -15.86
CA GLU A 72 -2.03 2.32 -16.77
C GLU A 72 -0.83 1.60 -16.14
N ILE A 73 -0.53 1.87 -14.86
CA ILE A 73 0.55 1.19 -14.15
C ILE A 73 0.32 -0.34 -14.14
N ILE A 74 -0.89 -0.79 -13.81
CA ILE A 74 -1.19 -2.23 -13.71
C ILE A 74 -0.98 -2.94 -15.05
N LYS A 75 -1.26 -2.28 -16.20
CA LYS A 75 -1.08 -2.88 -17.54
C LYS A 75 0.37 -3.18 -17.87
N VAL A 76 1.33 -2.42 -17.32
CA VAL A 76 2.76 -2.60 -17.61
C VAL A 76 3.46 -3.55 -16.64
N LEU A 77 2.80 -3.97 -15.56
CA LEU A 77 3.36 -4.93 -14.61
C LEU A 77 3.27 -6.35 -15.18
N ASP A 78 4.30 -7.15 -14.87
CA ASP A 78 4.26 -8.58 -15.12
C ASP A 78 3.17 -9.24 -14.25
N ASN A 79 2.25 -9.99 -14.87
CA ASN A 79 1.15 -10.68 -14.20
C ASN A 79 1.61 -11.83 -13.28
N GLN A 80 2.85 -12.29 -13.42
CA GLN A 80 3.46 -13.28 -12.51
C GLN A 80 4.18 -12.63 -11.33
N SER A 81 4.39 -11.30 -11.36
CA SER A 81 5.15 -10.59 -10.34
C SER A 81 4.31 -10.22 -9.11
N VAL A 82 4.96 -10.19 -7.94
CA VAL A 82 4.33 -9.75 -6.68
C VAL A 82 4.93 -8.40 -6.28
N ASN A 83 4.15 -7.34 -6.48
CA ASN A 83 4.55 -5.96 -6.19
C ASN A 83 3.76 -5.43 -4.99
N SER A 84 4.40 -4.55 -4.20
CA SER A 84 3.71 -3.72 -3.21
C SER A 84 3.75 -2.27 -3.69
N PHE A 85 2.64 -1.57 -3.47
CA PHE A 85 2.48 -0.17 -3.82
C PHE A 85 2.31 0.63 -2.53
N LEU A 86 3.15 1.65 -2.36
CA LEU A 86 2.92 2.74 -1.42
C LEU A 86 2.50 3.95 -2.24
N CYS A 87 1.34 4.51 -1.93
CA CYS A 87 0.79 5.67 -2.62
C CYS A 87 0.22 6.68 -1.64
N GLY A 88 0.23 7.94 -2.07
CA GLY A 88 -0.29 9.07 -1.31
C GLY A 88 0.07 10.37 -2.01
N ASP A 89 -0.46 11.46 -1.46
CA ASP A 89 -0.25 12.79 -2.03
C ASP A 89 0.92 13.48 -1.37
N TYR A 90 1.67 14.22 -2.18
CA TYR A 90 2.60 15.22 -1.67
C TYR A 90 1.78 16.40 -1.17
N ILE A 91 1.50 16.39 0.13
CA ILE A 91 0.78 17.46 0.83
C ILE A 91 1.69 18.59 1.31
N ASP A 92 2.99 18.46 1.09
CA ASP A 92 3.96 19.46 1.53
C ASP A 92 4.01 20.64 0.55
N ILE A 93 4.26 21.83 1.07
CA ILE A 93 4.44 23.02 0.23
C ILE A 93 5.83 22.89 -0.40
N ILE A 94 5.87 22.62 -1.71
CA ILE A 94 7.11 22.78 -2.47
C ILE A 94 7.39 24.28 -2.49
N ASN A 95 8.25 24.74 -1.58
CA ASN A 95 8.80 26.08 -1.62
C ASN A 95 9.60 26.21 -2.92
N ASN A 96 8.97 26.77 -3.95
CA ASN A 96 9.66 27.18 -5.16
C ASN A 96 10.60 28.33 -4.77
N GLN A 97 11.89 28.03 -4.67
CA GLN A 97 12.94 29.04 -4.68
C GLN A 97 13.03 29.67 -6.07
#